data_AF-A0AA51DJ89-F1
#
_entry.id   AF-A0AA51DJ89-F1
#
_cell.length_a   1.000
_cell.length_b   1.000
_cell.length_c   1.000
_cell.angle_alpha   90.00
_cell.angle_beta   90.00
_cell.angle_gamma   90.00
#
_symmetry.space_group_name_H-M   'P 1'
#
loop_
_entity.id
_entity.type
_entity.pdbx_description
1 polymer ?
#
loop_
_entity_poly.entity_id
_entity_poly.type
_entity_poly.pdbx_seq_one_letter_code
_entity_poly.pdbx_strand_id
1 'polypeptide(L)'
;MKDMNSFKIKVKKRLVELNMTQRALAKELNTNENYLTDILAGRKSRTKYIEAINDYLGIKKTDKYRLNSPFLLDLIICNTTKIVAIAKVDN
;
A
#
# COMPACT_ATOMS: atom_id res chain seq x y z
N MET A 1 -4.76 19.55 10.60
CA MET A 1 -5.23 18.23 11.07
C MET A 1 -6.08 17.57 9.97
N LYS A 2 -5.50 16.75 9.08
CA LYS A 2 -6.28 16.14 7.96
C LYS A 2 -6.01 14.64 7.77
N ASP A 3 -4.93 14.11 8.33
CA ASP A 3 -4.43 12.77 8.02
C ASP A 3 -5.16 11.63 8.76
N MET A 4 -5.65 11.89 9.97
CA MET A 4 -6.29 10.86 10.81
C MET A 4 -7.61 10.36 10.22
N ASN A 5 -8.37 11.25 9.56
CA ASN A 5 -9.63 10.88 8.92
C ASN A 5 -9.39 10.02 7.66
N SER A 6 -8.27 10.26 6.95
CA SER A 6 -7.95 9.54 5.71
C SER A 6 -7.69 8.04 5.94
N PHE A 7 -7.00 7.68 7.03
CA PHE A 7 -6.68 6.28 7.34
C PHE A 7 -7.91 5.47 7.71
N LYS A 8 -8.75 6.00 8.61
CA LYS A 8 -10.01 5.36 9.04
C LYS A 8 -10.92 5.06 7.85
N ILE A 9 -11.07 6.03 6.94
CA ILE A 9 -11.90 5.88 5.74
C ILE A 9 -11.34 4.79 4.82
N LYS A 10 -10.02 4.77 4.59
CA LYS A 10 -9.37 3.73 3.78
C LYS A 10 -9.58 2.32 4.34
N VAL A 11 -9.37 2.15 5.65
CA VAL A 11 -9.59 0.86 6.32
C VAL A 11 -11.04 0.41 6.18
N LYS A 12 -12.01 1.30 6.48
CA LYS A 12 -13.44 0.96 6.34
C LYS A 12 -13.83 0.60 4.91
N LYS A 13 -13.35 1.37 3.93
CA LYS A 13 -13.60 1.07 2.51
C LYS A 13 -13.09 -0.32 2.16
N ARG A 14 -11.87 -0.66 2.57
CA ARG A 14 -11.25 -1.94 2.23
C ARG A 14 -11.91 -3.13 2.93
N LEU A 15 -12.38 -2.95 4.15
CA LEU A 15 -13.18 -3.95 4.86
C LEU A 15 -14.47 -4.28 4.09
N VAL A 16 -15.15 -3.26 3.55
CA VAL A 16 -16.36 -3.46 2.71
C VAL A 16 -16.01 -4.20 1.42
N GLU A 17 -14.93 -3.81 0.73
CA GLU A 17 -14.47 -4.49 -0.49
C GLU A 17 -14.14 -5.98 -0.27
N LEU A 18 -13.69 -6.34 0.94
CA LEU A 18 -13.35 -7.72 1.33
C LEU A 18 -14.53 -8.47 1.96
N ASN A 19 -15.72 -7.87 2.06
CA ASN A 19 -16.86 -8.39 2.82
C ASN A 19 -16.47 -8.83 4.24
N MET A 20 -15.62 -8.05 4.89
CA MET A 20 -15.02 -8.39 6.18
C MET A 20 -15.44 -7.40 7.27
N THR A 21 -15.67 -7.91 8.48
CA THR A 21 -15.98 -7.07 9.65
C THR A 21 -14.72 -6.62 10.38
N GLN A 22 -14.81 -5.53 11.15
CA GLN A 22 -13.70 -5.12 12.04
C GLN A 22 -13.34 -6.21 13.05
N ARG A 23 -14.33 -6.97 13.55
CA ARG A 23 -14.14 -8.11 14.43
C ARG A 23 -13.33 -9.22 13.77
N ALA A 24 -13.61 -9.53 12.50
CA ALA A 24 -12.84 -10.51 11.74
C ALA A 24 -11.39 -10.05 11.58
N LEU A 25 -11.17 -8.79 11.14
CA LEU A 25 -9.82 -8.22 11.05
C LEU A 25 -9.08 -8.26 12.40
N ALA A 26 -9.76 -8.01 13.51
CA ALA A 26 -9.15 -8.07 14.83
C ALA A 26 -8.68 -9.50 15.18
N LYS A 27 -9.47 -10.52 14.83
CA LYS A 27 -9.09 -11.93 15.01
C LYS A 27 -7.86 -12.30 14.17
N GLU A 28 -7.84 -11.88 12.91
CA GLU A 28 -6.74 -12.14 11.98
C GLU A 28 -5.41 -11.50 12.43
N LEU A 29 -5.50 -10.32 13.03
CA LEU A 29 -4.35 -9.61 13.59
C LEU A 29 -4.03 -10.00 15.04
N ASN A 30 -4.72 -11.02 15.58
CA ASN A 30 -4.63 -11.46 16.98
C ASN A 30 -4.67 -10.27 17.97
N THR A 31 -5.62 -9.36 17.77
CA THR A 31 -5.77 -8.13 18.55
C THR A 31 -7.18 -8.00 19.11
N ASN A 32 -7.32 -7.15 20.13
CA ASN A 32 -8.61 -6.88 20.75
C ASN A 32 -9.45 -5.98 19.83
N GLU A 33 -10.72 -6.35 19.60
CA GLU A 33 -11.68 -5.57 18.80
C GLU A 33 -11.85 -4.13 19.30
N ASN A 34 -11.91 -3.92 20.62
CA ASN A 34 -12.02 -2.60 21.23
C ASN A 34 -10.75 -1.78 20.96
N TYR A 35 -9.60 -2.43 21.00
CA TYR A 35 -8.32 -1.79 20.72
C TYR A 35 -8.20 -1.36 19.25
N LEU A 36 -8.64 -2.20 18.32
CA LEU A 36 -8.72 -1.84 16.89
C LEU A 36 -9.72 -0.69 16.67
N THR A 37 -10.85 -0.70 17.37
CA THR A 37 -11.84 0.38 17.34
C THR A 37 -11.24 1.70 17.82
N ASP A 38 -10.48 1.68 18.93
CA ASP A 38 -9.80 2.85 19.47
C ASP A 38 -8.72 3.42 18.55
N ILE A 39 -7.97 2.54 17.87
CA ILE A 39 -7.01 2.90 16.82
C ILE A 39 -7.72 3.65 15.69
N LEU A 40 -8.81 3.09 15.18
CA LEU A 40 -9.58 3.66 14.06
C LEU A 40 -10.35 4.92 14.46
N ALA A 41 -10.72 5.05 15.72
CA ALA A 41 -11.30 6.27 16.28
C ALA A 41 -10.25 7.36 16.58
N GLY A 42 -8.96 7.00 16.61
CA GLY A 42 -7.87 7.91 16.95
C GLY A 42 -7.71 8.17 18.45
N ARG A 43 -8.30 7.33 19.30
CA ARG A 43 -8.17 7.38 20.77
C ARG A 43 -6.88 6.74 21.27
N LYS A 44 -6.27 5.86 20.48
CA LYS A 44 -4.99 5.19 20.78
C LYS A 44 -3.98 5.43 19.66
N SER A 45 -2.70 5.48 20.04
CA SER A 45 -1.60 5.52 19.08
C SER A 45 -1.64 4.28 18.19
N ARG A 46 -1.43 4.48 16.88
CA ARG A 46 -1.53 3.43 15.87
C ARG A 46 -0.20 2.79 15.51
N THR A 47 0.92 3.27 16.06
CA THR A 47 2.28 2.92 15.62
C THR A 47 2.55 1.42 15.54
N LYS A 48 2.05 0.64 16.51
CA LYS A 48 2.29 -0.81 16.57
C LYS A 48 1.56 -1.64 15.51
N TYR A 49 0.36 -1.23 15.09
CA TYR A 49 -0.53 -2.06 14.27
C TYR A 49 -0.79 -1.49 12.87
N ILE A 50 -0.29 -0.29 12.57
CA ILE A 50 -0.58 0.37 11.29
C ILE A 50 -0.02 -0.42 10.11
N GLU A 51 1.16 -1.01 10.27
CA GLU A 51 1.82 -1.82 9.25
C GLU A 51 1.06 -3.12 9.02
N ALA A 52 0.80 -3.89 10.09
CA ALA A 52 0.03 -5.12 10.00
C ALA A 52 -1.38 -4.92 9.40
N ILE A 53 -2.09 -3.83 9.76
CA ILE A 53 -3.39 -3.49 9.17
C ILE A 53 -3.25 -3.17 7.68
N ASN A 54 -2.24 -2.39 7.30
CA ASN A 54 -2.00 -2.03 5.91
C ASN A 54 -1.62 -3.24 5.05
N ASP A 55 -0.77 -4.11 5.57
CA ASP A 55 -0.32 -5.32 4.88
C ASP A 55 -1.48 -6.29 4.68
N TYR A 56 -2.25 -6.56 5.73
CA TYR A 56 -3.42 -7.44 5.64
C TYR A 56 -4.47 -6.91 4.67
N LEU A 57 -4.76 -5.62 4.75
CA LEU A 57 -5.77 -4.99 3.88
C LEU A 57 -5.23 -4.67 2.47
N GLY A 58 -3.93 -4.86 2.22
CA GLY A 58 -3.28 -4.47 0.96
C GLY A 58 -3.30 -2.96 0.73
N ILE A 59 -3.45 -2.16 1.79
CA ILE A 59 -3.35 -0.70 1.75
C ILE A 59 -1.86 -0.37 1.71
N LYS A 60 -1.22 -0.59 0.56
CA LYS A 60 0.15 -0.13 0.37
C LYS A 60 0.20 1.36 0.74
N LYS A 61 1.19 1.77 1.54
CA LYS A 61 1.68 3.15 1.42
C LYS A 61 1.96 3.28 -0.07
N THR A 62 1.27 4.19 -0.74
CA THR A 62 1.72 4.59 -2.07
C THR A 62 3.15 5.02 -1.84
N ASP A 63 4.09 4.14 -2.19
CA ASP A 63 5.45 4.54 -2.38
C ASP A 63 5.33 5.80 -3.23
N LYS A 64 5.97 6.87 -2.78
CA LYS A 64 6.07 8.10 -3.58
C LYS A 64 6.74 7.84 -4.95
N TYR A 65 7.12 6.59 -5.21
CA TYR A 65 7.68 6.07 -6.44
C TYR A 65 6.66 5.13 -7.11
N ARG A 66 6.19 5.56 -8.27
CA ARG A 66 5.23 4.89 -9.12
C ARG A 66 5.72 3.49 -9.54
N LEU A 67 5.05 2.42 -9.12
CA LEU A 67 4.98 1.20 -9.93
C LEU A 67 3.97 1.52 -11.05
N ASN A 68 4.49 1.68 -12.28
CA ASN A 68 3.94 2.40 -13.44
C ASN A 68 4.43 3.85 -13.60
N SER A 69 5.71 4.10 -13.34
CA SER A 69 6.40 5.26 -13.94
C SER A 69 6.74 4.93 -15.40
N PRO A 70 6.17 5.61 -16.41
CA PRO A 70 6.64 5.50 -17.80
C PRO A 70 8.15 5.78 -17.93
N PHE A 71 8.72 6.53 -16.99
CA PHE A 71 10.15 6.87 -16.94
C PHE A 71 11.10 5.66 -16.83
N LEU A 72 10.67 4.55 -16.20
CA LEU A 72 11.50 3.33 -16.12
C LEU A 72 11.39 2.48 -17.40
N LEU A 73 10.22 2.49 -18.06
CA LEU A 73 10.06 1.87 -19.37
C LEU A 73 10.91 2.62 -20.41
N ASP A 74 10.91 3.94 -20.39
CA ASP A 74 11.71 4.78 -21.30
C ASP A 74 13.22 4.54 -21.15
N LEU A 75 13.71 4.36 -19.92
CA LEU A 75 15.13 4.07 -19.67
C LEU A 75 15.54 2.66 -20.13
N ILE A 76 14.67 1.67 -19.97
CA ILE A 76 14.90 0.30 -20.45
C ILE A 76 14.88 0.28 -21.98
N ILE A 77 13.89 0.93 -22.61
CA ILE A 77 13.77 1.04 -24.07
C ILE A 77 14.98 1.77 -24.67
N CYS A 78 15.47 2.84 -24.03
CA CYS A 78 16.62 3.61 -24.51
C CYS A 78 17.93 2.81 -24.47
N ASN A 79 18.12 1.99 -23.43
CA ASN A 79 19.33 1.16 -23.33
C ASN A 79 19.30 -0.03 -24.29
N THR A 80 18.14 -0.67 -24.51
CA THR A 80 18.03 -1.77 -25.47
C THR A 80 18.21 -1.30 -26.92
N THR A 81 17.67 -0.14 -27.29
CA THR A 81 17.90 0.43 -28.63
C THR A 81 19.34 0.83 -28.86
N LYS A 82 20.03 1.42 -27.86
CA LYS A 82 21.47 1.72 -27.96
C LYS A 82 22.32 0.46 -28.11
N ILE A 83 22.06 -0.59 -27.33
CA ILE A 83 22.81 -1.86 -27.42
C ILE A 83 22.60 -2.52 -28.79
N VAL A 84 21.37 -2.56 -29.30
CA VAL A 84 21.07 -3.13 -30.63
C VAL A 84 21.66 -2.31 -31.77
N ALA A 85 21.75 -0.98 -31.63
CA ALA A 85 22.39 -0.11 -32.62
C ALA A 85 23.91 -0.35 -32.69
N ILE A 86 24.56 -0.57 -31.55
CA ILE A 86 26.01 -0.88 -31.50
C ILE A 86 26.28 -2.28 -32.06
N ALA A 87 25.44 -3.28 -31.76
CA ALA A 87 25.60 -4.64 -32.26
C ALA A 87 25.36 -4.81 -33.78
N LYS A 88 24.85 -3.79 -34.47
CA LYS A 88 24.64 -3.79 -35.94
C LYS A 88 25.80 -3.18 -36.74
N VAL A 89 26.83 -2.66 -36.07
CA VAL A 89 27.96 -1.97 -36.72
C VAL A 89 29.14 -2.91 -37.03
N ASP A 90 29.15 -4.13 -36.47
CA ASP A 90 30.30 -5.06 -36.60
C ASP A 90 30.05 -6.29 -37.50
N ASN A 91 29.19 -6.20 -38.53
CA ASN A 91 29.09 -7.22 -39.60
C ASN A 91 28.93 -6.60 -40.99
#